data_AF-A0A916CDU7-F1
#
_entry.id   AF-A0A916CDU7-F1
#
_cell.length_a   1.000
_cell.length_b   1.000
_cell.length_c   1.000
_cell.angle_alpha   90.00
_cell.angle_beta   90.00
_cell.angle_gamma   90.00
#
_symmetry.space_group_name_H-M   'P 1'
#
loop_
_entity.id
_entity.type
_entity.pdbx_description
1 polymer ?
#
loop_
_entity_poly.entity_id
_entity_poly.type
_entity_poly.pdbx_seq_one_letter_code
_entity_poly.pdbx_strand_id
1 'polypeptide(L)'
;MMNRHQRRERERMTRQLRTHIARHGIEPVLDKMFGPGSWRYDADEQLWIVPDTRHTGPGRSYYCVRANGDWFKARLDGEHTQ
;
A
#
# COMPACT_ATOMS: atom_id res chain seq x y z
N MET A 1 15.09 -11.70 -8.59
CA MET A 1 14.50 -11.32 -9.90
C MET A 1 12.97 -11.31 -9.74
N MET A 2 12.29 -10.19 -10.01
CA MET A 2 10.83 -10.10 -9.81
C MET A 2 10.08 -10.79 -10.97
N ASN A 3 9.11 -11.65 -10.67
CA ASN A 3 8.37 -12.42 -11.68
C ASN A 3 7.52 -11.48 -12.58
N ARG A 4 7.30 -11.85 -13.84
CA ARG A 4 6.51 -11.08 -14.82
C ARG A 4 5.09 -10.78 -14.32
N HIS A 5 4.47 -11.72 -13.59
CA HIS A 5 3.15 -11.51 -12.99
C HIS A 5 3.16 -10.39 -11.94
N GLN A 6 4.10 -10.45 -11.01
CA GLN A 6 4.28 -9.45 -9.95
C GLN A 6 4.59 -8.06 -10.52
N ARG A 7 5.36 -7.98 -11.61
CA ARG A 7 5.61 -6.71 -12.32
C ARG A 7 4.32 -6.11 -12.89
N ARG A 8 3.50 -6.91 -13.56
CA ARG A 8 2.22 -6.46 -14.15
C ARG A 8 1.23 -6.02 -13.09
N GLU A 9 1.13 -6.76 -11.99
CA GLU A 9 0.27 -6.39 -10.86
C GLU A 9 0.73 -5.06 -10.24
N ARG A 10 2.04 -4.88 -10.04
CA ARG A 10 2.62 -3.64 -9.53
C ARG A 10 2.30 -2.46 -10.45
N GLU A 11 2.52 -2.61 -11.76
CA GLU A 11 2.23 -1.57 -12.75
C GLU A 11 0.75 -1.20 -12.81
N ARG A 12 -0.15 -2.20 -12.75
CA ARG A 12 -1.60 -1.98 -12.73
C ARG A 12 -2.01 -1.19 -11.51
N MET A 13 -1.53 -1.57 -10.33
CA MET A 13 -1.80 -0.88 -9.08
C MET A 13 -1.27 0.56 -9.10
N THR A 14 -0.02 0.77 -9.52
CA THR A 14 0.56 2.13 -9.65
C THR A 14 -0.27 3.01 -10.60
N ARG A 15 -0.68 2.48 -11.75
CA ARG A 15 -1.49 3.24 -12.71
C ARG A 15 -2.87 3.58 -12.14
N GLN A 16 -3.52 2.64 -11.46
CA GLN A 16 -4.82 2.88 -10.82
C GLN A 16 -4.72 3.94 -9.73
N LEU A 17 -3.72 3.84 -8.84
CA LEU A 17 -3.48 4.84 -7.79
C LEU A 17 -3.28 6.24 -8.39
N ARG A 18 -2.30 6.41 -9.28
CA ARG A 18 -2.01 7.71 -9.89
C ARG A 18 -3.22 8.34 -10.61
N THR A 19 -3.97 7.52 -11.35
CA THR A 19 -5.13 8.00 -12.12
C THR A 19 -6.25 8.51 -11.21
N HIS A 20 -6.54 7.79 -10.12
CA HIS A 20 -7.66 8.14 -9.26
C HIS A 20 -7.28 9.19 -8.21
N ILE A 21 -6.05 9.16 -7.69
CA ILE A 21 -5.59 10.14 -6.69
C ILE A 21 -5.61 11.56 -7.28
N ALA A 22 -5.16 11.73 -8.53
CA ALA A 22 -5.19 13.02 -9.21
C ALA A 22 -6.61 13.61 -9.38
N ARG A 23 -7.66 12.78 -9.32
CA ARG A 23 -9.05 13.19 -9.54
C ARG A 23 -9.86 13.33 -8.26
N HIS A 24 -9.58 12.50 -7.25
CA HIS A 24 -10.43 12.35 -6.07
C HIS A 24 -9.68 12.53 -4.75
N GLY A 25 -8.37 12.73 -4.78
CA GLY A 25 -7.53 12.61 -3.59
C GLY A 25 -7.27 11.15 -3.22
N ILE A 26 -6.38 10.93 -2.26
CA ILE A 26 -5.89 9.58 -1.92
C ILE A 26 -6.85 8.81 -1.02
N GLU A 27 -7.48 9.45 -0.03
CA GLU A 27 -8.33 8.78 0.95
C GLU A 27 -9.53 8.06 0.30
N PRO A 28 -10.33 8.70 -0.60
CA PRO A 28 -11.44 8.01 -1.25
C PRO A 28 -10.99 6.86 -2.15
N VAL A 29 -9.76 6.92 -2.66
CA VAL A 29 -9.16 5.86 -3.48
C VAL A 29 -8.79 4.66 -2.62
N LEU A 30 -8.20 4.91 -1.45
CA LEU A 30 -7.86 3.85 -0.51
C LEU A 30 -9.12 3.17 0.03
N ASP A 31 -10.16 3.94 0.38
CA ASP A 31 -11.45 3.39 0.80
C ASP A 31 -12.07 2.49 -0.27
N LYS A 32 -12.02 2.91 -1.54
CA LYS A 32 -12.53 2.13 -2.67
C LYS A 32 -11.73 0.84 -2.90
N MET A 33 -10.41 0.87 -2.70
CA MET A 33 -9.53 -0.26 -3.01
C MET A 33 -9.43 -1.28 -1.87
N PHE A 34 -9.42 -0.82 -0.64
CA PHE A 34 -9.10 -1.62 0.55
C PHE A 34 -10.23 -1.64 1.59
N GLY A 35 -11.28 -0.84 1.39
CA GLY A 35 -12.41 -0.69 2.30
C GLY A 35 -12.28 0.55 3.19
N PRO A 36 -13.40 1.15 3.62
CA PRO A 36 -13.37 2.33 4.48
C PRO A 36 -12.69 2.02 5.82
N GLY A 37 -11.81 2.92 6.27
CA GLY A 37 -11.09 2.78 7.54
C GLY A 37 -9.96 1.73 7.54
N SER A 38 -9.60 1.20 6.37
CA SER A 38 -8.52 0.20 6.21
C SER A 38 -7.11 0.80 6.15
N TRP A 39 -6.97 2.11 6.38
CA TRP A 39 -5.71 2.83 6.26
C TRP A 39 -5.51 3.79 7.43
N ARG A 40 -4.24 4.11 7.70
CA ARG A 40 -3.84 5.14 8.65
C ARG A 40 -2.89 6.11 7.95
N TYR A 41 -3.12 7.41 8.12
CA TYR A 41 -2.15 8.41 7.68
C TYR A 41 -1.02 8.54 8.71
N ASP A 42 0.21 8.47 8.23
CA ASP A 42 1.42 8.75 8.98
C ASP A 42 1.93 10.14 8.59
N ALA A 43 1.79 11.10 9.50
CA ALA A 43 2.13 12.49 9.23
C ALA A 43 3.64 12.73 9.18
N ASP A 44 4.43 11.95 9.92
CA ASP A 44 5.89 12.07 9.97
C ASP A 44 6.51 11.60 8.65
N GLU A 45 6.01 10.50 8.10
CA GLU A 45 6.48 9.96 6.82
C GLU A 45 5.70 10.49 5.59
N GLN A 46 4.63 11.25 5.82
CA GLN A 46 3.71 11.80 4.81
C GLN A 46 3.17 10.73 3.85
N LEU A 47 2.68 9.62 4.42
CA LEU A 47 2.16 8.50 3.65
C LEU A 47 0.98 7.81 4.32
N TRP A 48 0.22 7.08 3.53
CA TRP A 48 -0.89 6.25 3.98
C TRP A 48 -0.43 4.80 4.08
N ILE A 49 -0.67 4.19 5.23
CA ILE A 49 -0.29 2.82 5.54
C ILE A 49 -1.55 1.96 5.51
N VAL A 50 -1.57 0.96 4.63
CA VAL A 50 -2.66 0.00 4.48
C VAL A 50 -2.15 -1.41 4.84
N PRO A 51 -2.74 -2.11 5.81
CA PRO A 51 -2.39 -3.50 6.08
C PRO A 51 -2.66 -4.41 4.87
N ASP A 52 -1.69 -5.24 4.51
CA ASP A 52 -1.88 -6.27 3.48
C ASP A 52 -2.54 -7.51 4.08
N THR A 53 -3.87 -7.51 4.13
CA THR A 53 -4.68 -8.60 4.71
C THR A 53 -4.54 -9.93 3.97
N ARG A 54 -3.95 -9.95 2.77
CA ARG A 54 -3.68 -11.16 1.99
C ARG A 54 -2.33 -11.80 2.31
N HIS A 55 -1.48 -11.15 3.10
CA HIS A 55 -0.21 -11.72 3.52
C HIS A 55 -0.43 -12.84 4.54
N THR A 56 0.02 -14.05 4.21
CA THR A 56 -0.13 -15.26 5.04
C THR A 56 1.20 -15.73 5.65
N GLY A 57 2.30 -15.02 5.36
CA GLY A 57 3.62 -15.35 5.92
C GLY A 57 3.84 -14.76 7.32
N PRO A 58 4.95 -15.11 7.98
CA PRO A 58 5.31 -14.51 9.27
C PRO A 58 5.48 -12.99 9.16
N GLY A 59 5.25 -12.31 10.29
CA GLY A 59 5.27 -10.86 10.38
C GLY A 59 3.99 -10.21 9.85
N ARG A 60 4.06 -8.91 9.57
CA ARG A 60 2.98 -8.12 8.98
C ARG A 60 3.48 -7.42 7.73
N SER A 61 2.64 -7.32 6.72
CA SER A 61 2.96 -6.60 5.50
C SER A 61 2.00 -5.43 5.32
N TYR A 62 2.50 -4.35 4.74
CA TYR A 62 1.76 -3.11 4.53
C TYR A 62 2.03 -2.54 3.14
N TYR A 63 1.03 -1.90 2.55
CA TYR A 63 1.20 -0.99 1.42
C TYR A 63 1.35 0.43 1.96
N CYS A 64 2.48 1.06 1.67
CA CYS A 64 2.74 2.46 1.99
C CYS A 64 2.57 3.29 0.72
N VAL A 65 1.58 4.19 0.70
CA VAL A 65 1.17 4.97 -0.48
C VAL A 65 1.37 6.45 -0.21
N ARG A 66 2.07 7.15 -1.11
CA ARG A 66 2.27 8.60 -1.06
C ARG A 66 1.18 9.34 -1.83
N ALA A 67 0.99 10.62 -1.53
CA ALA A 67 -0.02 11.47 -2.18
C ALA A 67 0.16 11.59 -3.71
N ASN A 68 1.37 11.37 -4.25
CA ASN A 68 1.62 11.37 -5.69
C ASN A 68 1.29 10.01 -6.38
N GLY A 69 0.82 9.01 -5.61
CA GLY A 69 0.51 7.67 -6.08
C GLY A 69 1.72 6.73 -6.20
N ASP A 70 2.90 7.16 -5.77
CA ASP A 70 4.03 6.25 -5.55
C ASP A 70 3.77 5.41 -4.32
N TRP A 71 4.25 4.15 -4.36
CA TRP A 71 4.04 3.24 -3.27
C TRP A 71 5.11 2.16 -3.19
N PHE A 72 5.28 1.64 -2.00
CA PHE A 72 6.13 0.49 -1.71
C PHE A 72 5.43 -0.45 -0.73
N LYS A 73 5.93 -1.68 -0.68
CA LYS A 73 5.45 -2.70 0.25
C LYS A 73 6.46 -2.77 1.39
N ALA A 74 6.02 -2.46 2.60
CA ALA A 74 6.81 -2.62 3.80
C ALA A 74 6.48 -3.96 4.45
N ARG A 75 7.47 -4.61 5.03
CA ARG A 75 7.30 -5.82 5.81
C ARG A 75 7.95 -5.60 7.17
N LEU A 76 7.17 -5.79 8.21
CA LEU A 76 7.65 -5.91 9.56
C LEU A 76 7.78 -7.40 9.84
N ASP A 77 9.00 -7.91 9.77
CA ASP A 77 9.26 -9.25 10.31
C ASP A 77 8.93 -9.23 11.80
N GLY A 78 8.34 -10.32 12.31
CA GLY A 78 8.03 -10.40 13.74
C GLY A 78 9.31 -10.17 14.53
N GLU A 79 9.30 -9.22 15.48
CA GLU A 79 10.41 -8.99 16.40
C GLU A 79 10.90 -10.33 16.94
N HIS A 80 12.18 -10.64 16.71
CA HIS A 80 12.89 -11.47 17.67
C HIS A 80 13.09 -10.58 18.89
N THR A 81 12.19 -10.71 19.87
CA THR A 81 12.52 -10.35 21.24
C THR A 81 13.77 -11.17 21.61
N GLN A 82 14.93 -10.50 21.67
CA GLN A 82 16.11 -11.08 22.31
C GLN A 82 15.91 -11.18 23.81
#